data_AF-A0A1M7L0X2-F1
#
_entry.id   AF-A0A1M7L0X2-F1
#
_cell.length_a   1.000
_cell.length_b   1.000
_cell.length_c   1.000
_cell.angle_alpha   90.00
_cell.angle_beta   90.00
_cell.angle_gamma   90.00
#
_symmetry.space_group_name_H-M   'P 1'
#
loop_
_entity.id
_entity.type
_entity.pdbx_description
1 polymer ?
#
loop_
_entity_poly.entity_id
_entity_poly.type
_entity_poly.pdbx_seq_one_letter_code
_entity_poly.pdbx_strand_id
1 'polypeptide(L)'
;MEQISCLNFCDIMNYLNQEEETIEAIIKKTAKKAGFEHVERIYIGSYFCAQYFLHMDDILFDDIVTQAKNMKIQVTLVIPVIPQKDLNTVLKKLEGYSEYFEDCLDEITVNDYGMLAYIHENYEVRLNMGRLFMKDYRDPRYPAYFKTVLKPKIFTKYLIRLIEQYQIDGMEFELTHVSINFENKPKGIVIGVHTPFCYMTVGQICEYASINKQIEKKFRPNQSCAKECQETIIRYDMQDGREWIRVGRAIYFDNRDCEIEGVSKYREIYFPVEWEGFINEDISST
;
A
#
# COMPACT_ATOMS: atom_id res chain seq x y z
N MET A 1 19.53 10.12 -9.38
CA MET A 1 18.10 10.25 -9.07
C MET A 1 17.98 10.16 -7.56
N GLU A 2 17.33 11.13 -6.93
CA GLU A 2 17.17 11.17 -5.47
C GLU A 2 15.98 10.31 -5.05
N GLN A 3 16.18 9.46 -4.06
CA GLN A 3 15.13 8.61 -3.48
C GLN A 3 14.70 9.20 -2.15
N ILE A 4 13.39 9.39 -1.98
CA ILE A 4 12.78 9.67 -0.67
C ILE A 4 12.46 8.32 -0.06
N SER A 5 13.11 7.98 1.04
CA SER A 5 12.98 6.69 1.72
C SER A 5 11.67 6.60 2.50
N CYS A 6 10.75 5.75 2.04
CA CYS A 6 9.43 5.59 2.63
C CYS A 6 9.18 4.14 3.07
N LEU A 7 8.55 3.95 4.23
CA LEU A 7 8.11 2.63 4.70
C LEU A 7 6.61 2.46 4.50
N ASN A 8 6.18 1.29 4.04
CA ASN A 8 4.77 0.96 3.86
C ASN A 8 4.30 -0.05 4.91
N PHE A 9 3.60 0.43 5.92
CA PHE A 9 3.00 -0.40 6.96
C PHE A 9 1.52 -0.72 6.67
N CYS A 10 1.00 -0.28 5.52
CA CYS A 10 -0.38 -0.60 5.13
C CYS A 10 -0.59 -2.11 5.05
N ASP A 11 -1.74 -2.56 5.53
CA ASP A 11 -2.15 -3.97 5.52
C ASP A 11 -1.28 -4.94 6.35
N ILE A 12 -0.27 -4.45 7.11
CA ILE A 12 0.66 -5.28 7.89
C ILE A 12 1.02 -4.74 9.30
N MET A 13 0.38 -3.69 9.79
CA MET A 13 0.69 -3.10 11.11
C MET A 13 0.73 -4.14 12.24
N ASN A 14 -0.27 -5.02 12.29
CA ASN A 14 -0.34 -6.06 13.32
C ASN A 14 0.75 -7.13 13.15
N TYR A 15 1.18 -7.39 11.92
CA TYR A 15 2.28 -8.31 11.63
C TYR A 15 3.61 -7.73 12.13
N LEU A 16 3.82 -6.42 12.02
CA LEU A 16 5.02 -5.75 12.52
C LEU A 16 5.11 -5.71 14.05
N ASN A 17 3.98 -5.76 14.75
CA ASN A 17 3.91 -5.61 16.21
C ASN A 17 4.02 -6.93 16.99
N GLN A 18 4.36 -8.05 16.35
CA GLN A 18 4.31 -9.39 16.97
C GLN A 18 5.51 -9.72 17.87
N GLU A 19 6.59 -8.94 17.84
CA GLU A 19 7.87 -9.27 18.50
C GLU A 19 8.10 -8.53 19.83
N GLU A 20 7.10 -7.87 20.41
CA GLU A 20 7.24 -6.99 21.60
C GLU A 20 8.35 -5.92 21.45
N GLU A 21 8.70 -5.57 20.22
CA GLU A 21 9.67 -4.53 19.90
C GLU A 21 9.02 -3.13 20.03
N THR A 22 9.82 -2.12 20.38
CA THR A 22 9.33 -0.73 20.32
C THR A 22 9.12 -0.31 18.86
N ILE A 23 8.19 0.62 18.62
CA ILE A 23 7.95 1.16 17.27
C ILE A 23 9.23 1.72 16.64
N GLU A 24 10.08 2.36 17.44
CA GLU A 24 11.38 2.86 16.97
C GLU A 24 12.27 1.74 16.42
N ALA A 25 12.32 0.60 17.12
CA ALA A 25 13.07 -0.57 16.70
C ALA A 25 12.49 -1.14 15.40
N ILE A 26 11.17 -1.26 15.29
CA ILE A 26 10.47 -1.71 14.07
C ILE A 26 10.83 -0.82 12.88
N ILE A 27 10.76 0.51 13.03
CA ILE A 27 11.12 1.48 11.98
C ILE A 27 12.58 1.31 11.57
N LYS A 28 13.52 1.25 12.52
CA LYS A 28 14.96 1.11 12.24
C LYS A 28 15.30 -0.22 11.56
N LYS A 29 14.74 -1.32 12.05
CA LYS A 29 14.90 -2.67 11.49
C LYS A 29 14.38 -2.71 10.06
N THR A 30 13.22 -2.12 9.83
CA THR A 30 12.61 -2.05 8.50
C THR A 30 13.43 -1.18 7.54
N ALA A 31 13.86 0.00 7.97
CA ALA A 31 14.72 0.89 7.19
C ALA A 31 16.02 0.19 6.78
N LYS A 32 16.65 -0.53 7.72
CA LYS A 32 17.84 -1.33 7.45
C LYS A 32 17.58 -2.42 6.40
N LYS A 33 16.45 -3.13 6.47
CA LYS A 33 16.06 -4.14 5.47
C LYS A 33 15.87 -3.52 4.08
N ALA A 34 15.32 -2.31 4.02
CA ALA A 34 15.17 -1.54 2.78
C ALA A 34 16.50 -0.97 2.24
N GLY A 35 17.58 -1.00 3.04
CA GLY A 35 18.84 -0.35 2.70
C GLY A 35 18.83 1.17 2.87
N PHE A 36 17.89 1.71 3.65
CA PHE A 36 17.75 3.14 3.88
C PHE A 36 18.63 3.62 5.05
N GLU A 37 19.35 4.72 4.84
CA GLU A 37 20.12 5.39 5.90
C GLU A 37 19.22 6.19 6.86
N HIS A 38 18.13 6.76 6.32
CA HIS A 38 17.10 7.48 7.06
C HIS A 38 15.72 7.20 6.46
N VAL A 39 14.66 7.46 7.22
CA VAL A 39 13.27 7.34 6.75
C VAL A 39 12.66 8.73 6.74
N GLU A 40 12.02 9.11 5.64
CA GLU A 40 11.36 10.41 5.49
C GLU A 40 9.85 10.30 5.68
N ARG A 41 9.27 9.13 5.39
CA ARG A 41 7.81 8.93 5.46
C ARG A 41 7.39 7.50 5.80
N ILE A 42 6.27 7.36 6.52
CA ILE A 42 5.60 6.08 6.77
C ILE A 42 4.17 6.14 6.20
N TYR A 43 3.77 5.10 5.48
CA TYR A 43 2.40 4.89 5.01
C TYR A 43 1.68 3.95 5.96
N ILE A 44 0.53 4.37 6.47
CA ILE A 44 -0.29 3.61 7.43
C ILE A 44 -1.73 3.58 6.90
N GLY A 45 -2.42 2.46 7.03
CA GLY A 45 -3.77 2.32 6.47
C GLY A 45 -3.98 1.01 5.75
N SER A 46 -4.78 1.07 4.69
CA SER A 46 -4.98 -0.04 3.78
C SER A 46 -5.12 0.46 2.36
N TYR A 47 -4.45 -0.19 1.41
CA TYR A 47 -4.71 0.05 0.00
C TYR A 47 -5.95 -0.71 -0.50
N PHE A 48 -6.30 -1.83 0.14
CA PHE A 48 -7.13 -2.86 -0.49
C PHE A 48 -8.38 -3.27 0.30
N CYS A 49 -8.51 -2.91 1.57
CA CYS A 49 -9.53 -3.50 2.45
C CYS A 49 -10.10 -2.50 3.47
N ALA A 50 -11.35 -2.07 3.27
CA ALA A 50 -12.07 -1.26 4.24
C ALA A 50 -12.20 -1.95 5.62
N GLN A 51 -12.33 -3.27 5.66
CA GLN A 51 -12.39 -4.02 6.93
C GLN A 51 -11.04 -4.00 7.64
N TYR A 52 -9.91 -4.10 6.93
CA TYR A 52 -8.61 -3.92 7.56
C TYR A 52 -8.51 -2.51 8.16
N PHE A 53 -8.85 -1.49 7.36
CA PHE A 53 -8.82 -0.09 7.80
C PHE A 53 -9.66 0.15 9.06
N LEU A 54 -10.90 -0.36 9.09
CA LEU A 54 -11.80 -0.22 10.25
C LEU A 54 -11.25 -0.89 11.51
N HIS A 55 -10.57 -2.03 11.35
CA HIS A 55 -10.04 -2.85 12.44
C HIS A 55 -8.55 -2.63 12.69
N MET A 56 -7.96 -1.57 12.15
CA MET A 56 -6.64 -1.11 12.60
C MET A 56 -6.71 -0.79 14.09
N ASP A 57 -5.70 -1.25 14.83
CA ASP A 57 -5.57 -0.97 16.25
C ASP A 57 -5.25 0.52 16.43
N ASP A 58 -6.15 1.23 17.11
CA ASP A 58 -6.04 2.68 17.30
C ASP A 58 -4.92 3.05 18.28
N ILE A 59 -4.56 2.16 19.22
CA ILE A 59 -3.41 2.37 20.13
C ILE A 59 -2.12 2.25 19.34
N LEU A 60 -2.00 1.18 18.53
CA LEU A 60 -0.82 0.99 17.67
C LEU A 60 -0.69 2.13 16.63
N PHE A 61 -1.81 2.62 16.11
CA PHE A 61 -1.82 3.79 15.23
C PHE A 61 -1.23 5.02 15.94
N ASP A 62 -1.72 5.35 17.15
CA ASP A 62 -1.23 6.47 17.94
C ASP A 62 0.25 6.35 18.28
N ASP A 63 0.70 5.14 18.67
CA ASP A 63 2.10 4.84 18.96
C ASP A 63 3.00 5.10 17.74
N ILE A 64 2.56 4.69 16.53
CA ILE A 64 3.31 4.93 15.29
C ILE A 64 3.37 6.40 14.95
N VAL A 65 2.25 7.11 15.02
CA VAL A 65 2.17 8.55 14.71
C VAL A 65 3.02 9.34 15.68
N THR A 66 2.93 9.06 16.98
CA THR A 66 3.75 9.69 18.03
C THR A 66 5.23 9.43 17.82
N GLN A 67 5.62 8.18 17.53
CA GLN A 67 7.02 7.86 17.28
C GLN A 67 7.54 8.51 16.00
N ALA A 68 6.74 8.53 14.93
CA ALA A 68 7.08 9.22 13.69
C ALA A 68 7.34 10.71 13.94
N LYS A 69 6.48 11.38 14.71
CA LYS A 69 6.69 12.78 15.13
C LYS A 69 8.00 12.98 15.89
N ASN A 70 8.30 12.14 16.88
CA ASN A 70 9.56 12.20 17.65
C ASN A 70 10.80 12.04 16.76
N MET A 71 10.70 11.20 15.73
CA MET A 71 11.75 10.95 14.75
C MET A 71 11.75 11.95 13.58
N LYS A 72 10.80 12.90 13.54
CA LYS A 72 10.58 13.86 12.44
C LYS A 72 10.30 13.17 11.09
N ILE A 73 9.60 12.05 11.13
CA ILE A 73 9.14 11.29 9.97
C ILE A 73 7.71 11.72 9.65
N GLN A 74 7.42 11.98 8.38
CA GLN A 74 6.07 12.32 7.94
C GLN A 74 5.20 11.06 7.80
N VAL A 75 3.89 11.20 7.92
CA VAL A 75 2.94 10.08 7.85
C VAL A 75 1.94 10.34 6.72
N THR A 76 1.69 9.31 5.90
CA THR A 76 0.59 9.27 4.95
C THR A 76 -0.47 8.28 5.43
N LEU A 77 -1.71 8.75 5.59
CA LEU A 77 -2.85 7.87 5.83
C LEU A 77 -3.39 7.35 4.51
N VAL A 78 -3.51 6.03 4.37
CA VAL A 78 -3.97 5.37 3.15
C VAL A 78 -5.38 4.83 3.33
N ILE A 79 -6.30 5.35 2.53
CA ILE A 79 -7.71 4.99 2.55
C ILE A 79 -8.01 4.06 1.36
N PRO A 80 -8.52 2.84 1.62
CA PRO A 80 -8.87 1.90 0.54
C PRO A 80 -10.17 2.34 -0.15
N VAL A 81 -10.53 1.68 -1.23
CA VAL A 81 -11.88 1.82 -1.80
C VAL A 81 -12.92 1.32 -0.79
N ILE A 82 -13.84 2.20 -0.40
CA ILE A 82 -14.82 1.91 0.66
C ILE A 82 -16.15 1.42 0.05
N PRO A 83 -16.64 0.22 0.40
CA PRO A 83 -17.97 -0.19 -0.02
C PRO A 83 -19.04 0.61 0.73
N GLN A 84 -20.17 0.89 0.08
CA GLN A 84 -21.25 1.72 0.64
C GLN A 84 -21.70 1.33 2.06
N LYS A 85 -21.74 0.02 2.35
CA LYS A 85 -22.14 -0.50 3.67
C LYS A 85 -21.20 -0.08 4.82
N ASP A 86 -19.94 0.22 4.51
CA ASP A 86 -18.90 0.54 5.49
C ASP A 86 -18.59 2.04 5.50
N LEU A 87 -19.13 2.82 4.56
CA LEU A 87 -18.80 4.23 4.34
C LEU A 87 -18.93 5.07 5.61
N ASN A 88 -20.10 5.11 6.23
CA ASN A 88 -20.34 5.95 7.40
C ASN A 88 -19.40 5.61 8.58
N THR A 89 -19.11 4.33 8.77
CA THR A 89 -18.20 3.88 9.84
C THR A 89 -16.76 4.31 9.55
N VAL A 90 -16.34 4.23 8.29
CA VAL A 90 -15.01 4.70 7.87
C VAL A 90 -14.89 6.20 8.02
N LEU A 91 -15.89 6.97 7.58
CA LEU A 91 -15.89 8.43 7.73
C LEU A 91 -15.81 8.84 9.20
N LYS A 92 -16.54 8.16 10.09
CA LYS A 92 -16.45 8.39 11.53
C LYS A 92 -15.06 8.05 12.10
N LYS A 93 -14.41 7.00 11.60
CA LYS A 93 -13.05 6.64 12.00
C LYS A 93 -12.03 7.68 11.51
N LEU A 94 -12.20 8.20 10.30
CA LEU A 94 -11.39 9.30 9.76
C LEU A 94 -11.53 10.59 10.57
N GLU A 95 -12.74 10.95 10.98
CA GLU A 95 -12.98 12.08 11.87
C GLU A 95 -12.18 11.95 13.18
N GLY A 96 -12.12 10.74 13.74
CA GLY A 96 -11.29 10.43 14.91
C GLY A 96 -9.79 10.56 14.69
N TYR A 97 -9.30 10.57 13.45
CA TYR A 97 -7.89 10.81 13.10
C TYR A 97 -7.59 12.26 12.74
N SER A 98 -8.60 13.13 12.67
CA SER A 98 -8.43 14.50 12.21
C SER A 98 -7.51 15.35 13.11
N GLU A 99 -7.40 15.01 14.40
CA GLU A 99 -6.51 15.70 15.34
C GLU A 99 -5.02 15.53 15.02
N TYR A 100 -4.66 14.50 14.24
CA TYR A 100 -3.28 14.27 13.80
C TYR A 100 -2.94 14.99 12.48
N PHE A 101 -3.95 15.52 11.79
CA PHE A 101 -3.75 16.19 10.51
C PHE A 101 -2.99 17.51 10.72
N GLU A 102 -2.22 17.92 9.72
CA GLU A 102 -1.35 19.12 9.75
C GLU A 102 -0.13 19.05 10.69
N ASP A 103 -0.02 18.01 11.53
CA ASP A 103 1.16 17.74 12.36
C ASP A 103 2.14 16.81 11.60
N CYS A 104 2.31 15.55 12.04
CA CYS A 104 3.12 14.59 11.29
C CYS A 104 2.31 13.86 10.20
N LEU A 105 0.98 13.78 10.31
CA LEU A 105 0.11 13.22 9.26
C LEU A 105 -0.28 14.34 8.29
N ASP A 106 0.56 14.53 7.28
CA ASP A 106 0.50 15.66 6.36
C ASP A 106 -0.02 15.31 4.96
N GLU A 107 -0.44 14.06 4.75
CA GLU A 107 -0.89 13.55 3.46
C GLU A 107 -1.93 12.43 3.62
N ILE A 108 -2.92 12.42 2.75
CA ILE A 108 -3.87 11.31 2.60
C ILE A 108 -3.76 10.72 1.20
N THR A 109 -3.50 9.41 1.13
CA THR A 109 -3.63 8.62 -0.09
C THR A 109 -5.05 8.08 -0.19
N VAL A 110 -5.72 8.38 -1.31
CA VAL A 110 -7.04 7.81 -1.64
C VAL A 110 -6.96 6.90 -2.85
N ASN A 111 -7.90 5.95 -2.99
CA ASN A 111 -7.89 4.95 -4.06
C ASN A 111 -9.14 4.98 -4.97
N ASP A 112 -10.02 5.96 -4.77
CA ASP A 112 -11.18 6.23 -5.64
C ASP A 112 -11.53 7.73 -5.66
N TYR A 113 -12.29 8.14 -6.69
CA TYR A 113 -12.66 9.54 -6.89
C TYR A 113 -13.67 10.08 -5.87
N GLY A 114 -14.49 9.21 -5.27
CA GLY A 114 -15.46 9.64 -4.26
C GLY A 114 -14.75 10.06 -2.97
N MET A 115 -13.78 9.25 -2.52
CA MET A 115 -12.95 9.60 -1.38
C MET A 115 -12.02 10.79 -1.69
N LEU A 116 -11.51 10.91 -2.92
CA LEU A 116 -10.75 12.10 -3.33
C LEU A 116 -11.56 13.39 -3.15
N ALA A 117 -12.79 13.42 -3.65
CA ALA A 117 -13.67 14.58 -3.51
C ALA A 117 -14.02 14.84 -2.04
N TYR A 118 -14.35 13.78 -1.29
CA TYR A 118 -14.68 13.91 0.13
C TYR A 118 -13.53 14.51 0.94
N ILE A 119 -12.29 14.01 0.79
CA ILE A 119 -11.15 14.51 1.55
C ILE A 119 -10.85 15.97 1.17
N HIS A 120 -10.85 16.29 -0.13
CA HIS A 120 -10.63 17.65 -0.61
C HIS A 120 -11.65 18.67 -0.05
N GLU A 121 -12.91 18.26 0.13
CA GLU A 121 -13.97 19.15 0.63
C GLU A 121 -13.99 19.31 2.15
N ASN A 122 -13.38 18.38 2.90
CA ASN A 122 -13.57 18.29 4.36
C ASN A 122 -12.27 18.45 5.17
N TYR A 123 -11.10 18.33 4.55
CA TYR A 123 -9.82 18.39 5.26
C TYR A 123 -8.76 19.15 4.47
N GLU A 124 -8.05 20.06 5.15
CA GLU A 124 -6.90 20.79 4.60
C GLU A 124 -5.62 19.93 4.73
N VAL A 125 -5.53 18.91 3.87
CA VAL A 125 -4.41 17.96 3.88
C VAL A 125 -3.97 17.67 2.45
N ARG A 126 -2.68 17.41 2.25
CA ARG A 126 -2.16 17.08 0.92
C ARG A 126 -2.79 15.80 0.40
N LEU A 127 -3.07 15.79 -0.90
CA LEU A 127 -3.79 14.70 -1.55
C LEU A 127 -2.88 13.91 -2.47
N ASN A 128 -2.86 12.60 -2.26
CA ASN A 128 -2.09 11.67 -3.06
C ASN A 128 -3.02 10.64 -3.73
N MET A 129 -2.85 10.44 -5.04
CA MET A 129 -3.57 9.39 -5.76
C MET A 129 -2.86 8.05 -5.55
N GLY A 130 -3.54 7.13 -4.87
CA GLY A 130 -3.01 5.80 -4.58
C GLY A 130 -2.88 4.91 -5.81
N ARG A 131 -2.10 3.84 -5.61
CA ARG A 131 -1.74 2.84 -6.63
C ARG A 131 -2.93 2.25 -7.41
N LEU A 132 -4.15 2.24 -6.84
CA LEU A 132 -5.33 1.68 -7.51
C LEU A 132 -5.86 2.54 -8.66
N PHE A 133 -5.49 3.81 -8.77
CA PHE A 133 -5.83 4.61 -9.95
C PHE A 133 -5.07 4.17 -11.20
N MET A 134 -3.89 3.55 -11.04
CA MET A 134 -3.05 3.11 -12.15
C MET A 134 -3.54 1.75 -12.67
N LYS A 135 -4.00 1.71 -13.93
CA LYS A 135 -4.56 0.51 -14.56
C LYS A 135 -3.66 -0.07 -15.65
N ASP A 136 -2.35 0.15 -15.54
CA ASP A 136 -1.37 -0.38 -16.48
C ASP A 136 -1.29 -1.91 -16.41
N TYR A 137 -0.88 -2.51 -17.54
CA TYR A 137 -0.57 -3.94 -17.60
C TYR A 137 0.49 -4.28 -16.56
N ARG A 138 0.30 -5.39 -15.86
CA ARG A 138 1.18 -5.76 -14.74
C ARG A 138 1.41 -7.25 -14.60
N ASP A 139 0.76 -8.06 -15.44
CA ASP A 139 0.82 -9.52 -15.34
C ASP A 139 2.11 -10.06 -15.96
N PRO A 140 3.07 -10.56 -15.15
CA PRO A 140 4.38 -10.99 -15.62
C PRO A 140 4.28 -12.29 -16.42
N ARG A 141 3.13 -12.98 -16.41
CA ARG A 141 2.88 -14.17 -17.24
C ARG A 141 2.68 -13.83 -18.71
N TYR A 142 2.57 -12.55 -19.06
CA TYR A 142 2.53 -12.08 -20.44
C TYR A 142 3.77 -11.23 -20.79
N PRO A 143 4.92 -11.85 -21.10
CA PRO A 143 6.19 -11.14 -21.33
C PRO A 143 6.12 -10.08 -22.43
N ALA A 144 5.27 -10.27 -23.45
CA ALA A 144 5.10 -9.32 -24.54
C ALA A 144 4.63 -7.92 -24.08
N TYR A 145 3.92 -7.86 -22.94
CA TYR A 145 3.54 -6.59 -22.31
C TYR A 145 4.51 -6.23 -21.19
N PHE A 146 4.84 -7.19 -20.32
CA PHE A 146 5.65 -6.95 -19.12
C PHE A 146 7.10 -6.52 -19.43
N LYS A 147 7.72 -7.10 -20.46
CA LYS A 147 9.10 -6.80 -20.87
C LYS A 147 9.20 -5.59 -21.79
N THR A 148 8.36 -4.58 -21.56
CA THR A 148 8.38 -3.32 -22.32
C THR A 148 8.64 -2.14 -21.39
N VAL A 149 8.95 -0.97 -21.96
CA VAL A 149 9.05 0.27 -21.18
C VAL A 149 7.64 0.85 -21.03
N LEU A 150 7.15 0.97 -19.79
CA LEU A 150 5.89 1.61 -19.51
C LEU A 150 6.01 3.12 -19.65
N LYS A 151 5.12 3.70 -20.47
CA LYS A 151 4.79 5.12 -20.42
C LYS A 151 3.41 5.23 -19.78
N PRO A 152 3.29 5.74 -18.53
CA PRO A 152 2.01 5.77 -17.82
C PRO A 152 0.91 6.43 -18.65
N LYS A 153 -0.16 5.68 -18.91
CA LYS A 153 -1.27 6.15 -19.76
C LYS A 153 -2.19 7.14 -19.05
N ILE A 154 -2.06 7.26 -17.74
CA ILE A 154 -2.95 8.10 -16.92
C ILE A 154 -2.74 9.60 -17.17
N PHE A 155 -1.56 10.01 -17.66
CA PHE A 155 -1.16 11.41 -17.91
C PHE A 155 -1.88 12.05 -19.11
N THR A 156 -3.21 12.09 -19.02
CA THR A 156 -4.11 12.69 -19.98
C THR A 156 -4.39 14.15 -19.63
N LYS A 157 -4.90 14.93 -20.59
CA LYS A 157 -5.39 16.30 -20.33
C LYS A 157 -6.50 16.33 -19.28
N TYR A 158 -7.29 15.26 -19.17
CA TYR A 158 -8.34 15.15 -18.16
C TYR A 158 -7.74 15.01 -16.75
N LEU A 159 -6.71 14.17 -16.59
CA LEU A 159 -6.01 14.06 -15.31
C LEU A 159 -5.40 15.40 -14.89
N ILE A 160 -4.80 16.16 -15.80
CA ILE A 160 -4.22 17.48 -15.48
C ILE A 160 -5.28 18.41 -14.88
N ARG A 161 -6.49 18.43 -15.43
CA ARG A 161 -7.60 19.22 -14.86
C ARG A 161 -8.01 18.73 -13.48
N LEU A 162 -8.02 17.42 -13.25
CA LEU A 162 -8.31 16.86 -11.93
C LEU A 162 -7.24 17.21 -10.91
N ILE A 163 -5.95 17.19 -11.30
CA ILE A 163 -4.84 17.61 -10.46
C ILE A 163 -5.03 19.06 -10.02
N GLU A 164 -5.37 19.95 -10.95
CA GLU A 164 -5.60 21.37 -10.65
C GLU A 164 -6.84 21.57 -9.77
N GLN A 165 -7.93 20.86 -10.06
CA GLN A 165 -9.19 20.98 -9.34
C GLN A 165 -9.09 20.49 -7.89
N TYR A 166 -8.47 19.32 -7.67
CA TYR A 166 -8.37 18.69 -6.36
C TYR A 166 -7.03 18.95 -5.68
N GLN A 167 -6.17 19.78 -6.27
CA GLN A 167 -4.83 20.11 -5.76
C GLN A 167 -4.01 18.86 -5.40
N ILE A 168 -3.95 17.91 -6.32
CA ILE A 168 -3.27 16.63 -6.11
C ILE A 168 -1.76 16.86 -6.09
N ASP A 169 -1.08 16.39 -5.05
CA ASP A 169 0.37 16.54 -4.84
C ASP A 169 1.18 15.34 -5.34
N GLY A 170 0.57 14.15 -5.31
CA GLY A 170 1.29 12.91 -5.52
C GLY A 170 0.51 11.86 -6.29
N MET A 171 1.26 10.92 -6.89
CA MET A 171 0.71 9.73 -7.54
C MET A 171 1.60 8.52 -7.28
N GLU A 172 0.97 7.39 -6.96
CA GLU A 172 1.68 6.14 -6.68
C GLU A 172 1.58 5.15 -7.85
N PHE A 173 2.69 4.45 -8.09
CA PHE A 173 2.86 3.47 -9.16
C PHE A 173 3.44 2.16 -8.63
N GLU A 174 3.18 1.09 -9.37
CA GLU A 174 3.73 -0.24 -9.12
C GLU A 174 4.84 -0.52 -10.12
N LEU A 175 5.84 -1.31 -9.73
CA LEU A 175 6.89 -1.82 -10.62
C LEU A 175 6.29 -2.88 -11.57
N THR A 176 5.58 -2.46 -12.59
CA THR A 176 4.77 -3.35 -13.45
C THR A 176 5.49 -3.86 -14.71
N HIS A 177 6.68 -3.35 -15.00
CA HIS A 177 7.40 -3.54 -16.26
C HIS A 177 8.91 -3.68 -16.02
N VAL A 178 9.73 -3.79 -17.07
CA VAL A 178 11.20 -3.72 -16.93
C VAL A 178 11.70 -2.29 -16.69
N SER A 179 10.94 -1.29 -17.14
CA SER A 179 11.22 0.12 -16.89
C SER A 179 9.92 0.93 -16.91
N ILE A 180 9.84 2.00 -16.12
CA ILE A 180 8.77 2.99 -16.17
C ILE A 180 9.36 4.36 -16.42
N ASN A 181 8.90 4.99 -17.51
CA ASN A 181 9.35 6.30 -17.93
C ASN A 181 8.32 7.38 -17.64
N PHE A 182 8.68 8.27 -16.71
CA PHE A 182 7.87 9.37 -16.20
C PHE A 182 8.16 10.72 -16.86
N GLU A 183 8.83 10.77 -18.02
CA GLU A 183 9.19 12.02 -18.72
C GLU A 183 7.99 12.95 -18.94
N ASN A 184 6.80 12.39 -19.16
CA ASN A 184 5.55 13.13 -19.39
C ASN A 184 4.72 13.35 -18.12
N LYS A 185 5.27 13.14 -16.93
CA LYS A 185 4.52 13.37 -15.69
C LYS A 185 4.10 14.83 -15.57
N PRO A 186 2.93 15.12 -14.98
CA PRO A 186 2.53 16.49 -14.69
C PRO A 186 3.55 17.20 -13.79
N LYS A 187 3.70 18.52 -14.00
CA LYS A 187 4.55 19.37 -13.16
C LYS A 187 4.00 19.40 -11.73
N GLY A 188 4.88 19.52 -10.74
CA GLY A 188 4.49 19.55 -9.33
C GLY A 188 4.20 18.18 -8.71
N ILE A 189 3.78 17.19 -9.52
CA ILE A 189 3.44 15.85 -9.00
C ILE A 189 4.68 15.08 -8.52
N VAL A 190 4.61 14.63 -7.27
CA VAL A 190 5.54 13.69 -6.67
C VAL A 190 5.17 12.27 -7.09
N ILE A 191 6.14 11.52 -7.60
CA ILE A 191 5.95 10.10 -7.97
C ILE A 191 6.34 9.25 -6.77
N GLY A 192 5.47 8.33 -6.36
CA GLY A 192 5.79 7.25 -5.45
C GLY A 192 5.77 5.90 -6.16
N VAL A 193 6.71 5.03 -5.81
CA VAL A 193 6.84 3.72 -6.43
C VAL A 193 6.93 2.66 -5.34
N HIS A 194 6.07 1.66 -5.41
CA HIS A 194 6.02 0.56 -4.45
C HIS A 194 7.08 -0.49 -4.75
N THR A 195 7.90 -0.82 -3.76
CA THR A 195 9.03 -1.76 -3.87
C THR A 195 8.99 -2.76 -2.71
N PRO A 196 9.63 -3.93 -2.81
CA PRO A 196 10.12 -4.57 -4.05
C PRO A 196 8.99 -5.23 -4.86
N PHE A 197 7.77 -5.24 -4.31
CA PHE A 197 6.66 -6.02 -4.84
C PHE A 197 5.76 -5.21 -5.77
N CYS A 198 5.25 -5.88 -6.80
CA CYS A 198 4.11 -5.41 -7.58
C CYS A 198 2.86 -6.18 -7.18
N TYR A 199 1.76 -5.50 -6.84
CA TYR A 199 0.48 -6.18 -6.68
C TYR A 199 -0.07 -6.61 -8.04
N MET A 200 -0.46 -7.88 -8.14
CA MET A 200 -1.08 -8.48 -9.31
C MET A 200 -2.56 -8.15 -9.40
N THR A 201 -3.28 -8.50 -8.34
CA THR A 201 -4.73 -8.47 -8.33
C THR A 201 -5.24 -8.38 -6.91
N VAL A 202 -6.46 -7.88 -6.79
CA VAL A 202 -7.20 -7.75 -5.54
C VAL A 202 -8.60 -8.31 -5.79
N GLY A 203 -8.99 -9.31 -5.00
CA GLY A 203 -10.30 -9.96 -5.15
C GLY A 203 -11.39 -9.26 -4.35
N GLN A 204 -12.60 -9.13 -4.91
CA GLN A 204 -13.79 -8.72 -4.13
C GLN A 204 -14.10 -9.71 -3.02
N ILE A 205 -13.84 -10.99 -3.28
CA ILE A 205 -13.98 -12.07 -2.32
C ILE A 205 -12.66 -12.23 -1.57
N CYS A 206 -12.72 -12.14 -0.24
CA CYS A 206 -11.58 -12.36 0.62
C CYS A 206 -11.38 -13.86 0.87
N GLU A 207 -10.20 -14.37 0.49
CA GLU A 207 -9.80 -15.76 0.71
C GLU A 207 -9.70 -16.08 2.20
N TYR A 208 -9.07 -15.19 2.98
CA TYR A 208 -8.95 -15.30 4.44
C TYR A 208 -10.31 -15.45 5.13
N ALA A 209 -11.26 -14.55 4.84
CA ALA A 209 -12.61 -14.62 5.42
C ALA A 209 -13.43 -15.85 4.99
N SER A 210 -12.90 -16.66 4.06
CA SER A 210 -13.52 -17.89 3.57
C SER A 210 -12.75 -19.15 3.95
N ILE A 211 -11.56 -19.05 4.55
CA ILE A 211 -10.65 -20.18 4.71
C ILE A 211 -11.26 -21.30 5.55
N ASN A 212 -11.89 -20.93 6.67
CA ASN A 212 -12.50 -21.81 7.66
C ASN A 212 -13.93 -22.26 7.29
N LYS A 213 -14.41 -21.94 6.08
CA LYS A 213 -15.78 -22.25 5.65
C LYS A 213 -15.84 -23.53 4.83
N GLN A 214 -16.96 -24.22 4.96
CA GLN A 214 -17.33 -25.32 4.07
C GLN A 214 -17.35 -24.83 2.61
N ILE A 215 -17.00 -25.71 1.66
CA ILE A 215 -16.78 -25.36 0.24
C ILE A 215 -18.00 -24.63 -0.34
N GLU A 216 -19.22 -25.06 -0.01
CA GLU A 216 -20.49 -24.50 -0.50
C GLU A 216 -20.76 -23.07 0.02
N LYS A 217 -20.06 -22.70 1.08
CA LYS A 217 -20.12 -21.39 1.75
C LYS A 217 -18.89 -20.52 1.47
N LYS A 218 -17.88 -21.03 0.77
CA LYS A 218 -16.76 -20.22 0.27
C LYS A 218 -17.24 -19.29 -0.84
N PHE A 219 -16.46 -18.25 -1.12
CA PHE A 219 -16.69 -17.33 -2.23
C PHE A 219 -18.00 -16.53 -2.17
N ARG A 220 -18.47 -16.21 -0.95
CA ARG A 220 -19.64 -15.34 -0.76
C ARG A 220 -19.21 -13.89 -0.48
N PRO A 221 -19.86 -12.88 -1.09
CA PRO A 221 -19.64 -11.50 -0.72
C PRO A 221 -20.18 -11.24 0.70
N ASN A 222 -19.73 -10.15 1.32
CA ASN A 222 -20.26 -9.63 2.59
C ASN A 222 -20.25 -10.60 3.78
N GLN A 223 -19.31 -11.53 3.77
CA GLN A 223 -19.07 -12.38 4.92
C GLN A 223 -18.47 -11.59 6.08
N SER A 224 -18.70 -12.05 7.31
CA SER A 224 -17.99 -11.55 8.49
C SER A 224 -16.48 -11.76 8.32
N CYS A 225 -15.70 -10.77 8.74
CA CYS A 225 -14.24 -10.79 8.71
C CYS A 225 -13.73 -11.15 10.11
N ALA A 226 -13.01 -12.26 10.24
CA ALA A 226 -12.32 -12.62 11.48
C ALA A 226 -10.85 -12.15 11.49
N LYS A 227 -10.42 -11.46 10.43
CA LYS A 227 -9.13 -10.79 10.31
C LYS A 227 -7.93 -11.75 10.31
N GLU A 228 -8.13 -12.99 9.83
CA GLU A 228 -7.08 -14.00 9.72
C GLU A 228 -5.86 -13.52 8.90
N CYS A 229 -6.06 -12.56 8.00
CA CYS A 229 -5.00 -11.91 7.25
C CYS A 229 -3.99 -11.12 8.09
N GLN A 230 -4.30 -10.78 9.34
CA GLN A 230 -3.40 -10.03 10.23
C GLN A 230 -2.27 -10.90 10.79
N GLU A 231 -2.42 -12.23 10.72
CA GLU A 231 -1.50 -13.20 11.32
C GLU A 231 -0.93 -14.18 10.29
N THR A 232 -1.34 -14.08 9.02
CA THR A 232 -1.02 -15.09 8.02
C THR A 232 -0.76 -14.47 6.65
N ILE A 233 0.35 -14.89 6.03
CA ILE A 233 0.69 -14.63 4.63
C ILE A 233 0.57 -15.95 3.87
N ILE A 234 -0.12 -15.95 2.73
CA ILE A 234 -0.24 -17.15 1.89
C ILE A 234 0.80 -17.09 0.78
N ARG A 235 1.56 -18.17 0.59
CA ARG A 235 2.48 -18.34 -0.54
C ARG A 235 1.84 -19.23 -1.59
N TYR A 236 1.99 -18.87 -2.87
CA TYR A 236 1.60 -19.73 -3.98
C TYR A 236 2.83 -20.15 -4.78
N ASP A 237 2.94 -21.45 -5.04
CA ASP A 237 3.79 -21.98 -6.09
C ASP A 237 2.94 -22.16 -7.35
N MET A 238 3.15 -21.28 -8.32
CA MET A 238 2.46 -21.29 -9.61
C MET A 238 3.24 -22.07 -10.69
N GLN A 239 4.37 -22.67 -10.34
CA GLN A 239 5.29 -23.38 -11.24
C GLN A 239 5.79 -22.53 -12.42
N ASP A 240 5.81 -21.20 -12.28
CA ASP A 240 6.25 -20.25 -13.31
C ASP A 240 7.61 -19.62 -13.01
N GLY A 241 8.33 -20.18 -12.03
CA GLY A 241 9.65 -19.70 -11.59
C GLY A 241 9.59 -18.39 -10.81
N ARG A 242 8.39 -17.95 -10.39
CA ARG A 242 8.18 -16.77 -9.56
C ARG A 242 7.58 -17.17 -8.24
N GLU A 243 7.95 -16.44 -7.21
CA GLU A 243 7.26 -16.54 -5.93
C GLU A 243 6.09 -15.56 -5.92
N TRP A 244 4.96 -16.04 -5.40
CA TRP A 244 3.74 -15.26 -5.27
C TRP A 244 3.33 -15.27 -3.80
N ILE A 245 3.03 -14.10 -3.25
CA ILE A 245 2.47 -13.97 -1.90
C ILE A 245 1.12 -13.31 -1.94
N ARG A 246 0.25 -13.66 -1.01
CA ARG A 246 -0.94 -12.88 -0.67
C ARG A 246 -0.74 -12.28 0.70
N VAL A 247 -0.90 -10.96 0.75
CA VAL A 247 -0.97 -10.20 1.99
C VAL A 247 -2.31 -9.47 1.99
N GLY A 248 -3.15 -9.77 2.98
CA GLY A 248 -4.52 -9.28 2.99
C GLY A 248 -5.30 -9.66 1.73
N ARG A 249 -5.81 -8.68 0.99
CA ARG A 249 -6.62 -8.96 -0.22
C ARG A 249 -5.82 -9.00 -1.51
N ALA A 250 -4.57 -8.57 -1.48
CA ALA A 250 -3.73 -8.42 -2.66
C ALA A 250 -2.80 -9.62 -2.82
N ILE A 251 -2.63 -10.05 -4.07
CA ILE A 251 -1.57 -10.99 -4.46
C ILE A 251 -0.42 -10.16 -5.03
N TYR A 252 0.81 -10.49 -4.71
CA TYR A 252 2.02 -9.82 -5.14
C TYR A 252 3.03 -10.80 -5.73
N PHE A 253 3.95 -10.24 -6.51
CA PHE A 253 5.16 -10.88 -7.01
C PHE A 253 6.32 -9.89 -6.94
N ASP A 254 7.56 -10.38 -6.91
CA ASP A 254 8.76 -9.52 -6.93
C ASP A 254 8.98 -8.90 -8.32
N ASN A 255 9.26 -7.61 -8.37
CA ASN A 255 9.79 -6.97 -9.58
C ASN A 255 10.76 -5.82 -9.25
N ARG A 256 11.64 -6.03 -8.27
CA ARG A 256 12.59 -5.01 -7.79
C ARG A 256 13.55 -4.46 -8.86
N ASP A 257 13.78 -5.22 -9.94
CA ASP A 257 14.73 -4.85 -11.00
C ASP A 257 14.15 -3.86 -12.02
N CYS A 258 12.91 -3.39 -11.83
CA CYS A 258 12.30 -2.40 -12.71
C CYS A 258 13.02 -1.05 -12.62
N GLU A 259 13.48 -0.54 -13.75
CA GLU A 259 14.15 0.76 -13.82
C GLU A 259 13.15 1.92 -13.77
N ILE A 260 13.56 3.05 -13.18
CA ILE A 260 12.75 4.27 -13.10
C ILE A 260 13.45 5.38 -13.89
N GLU A 261 12.75 5.92 -14.88
CA GLU A 261 13.26 6.93 -15.80
C GLU A 261 12.43 8.22 -15.77
N GLY A 262 13.02 9.33 -16.22
CA GLY A 262 12.27 10.57 -16.46
C GLY A 262 11.90 11.36 -15.20
N VAL A 263 12.48 11.03 -14.04
CA VAL A 263 12.33 11.77 -12.77
C VAL A 263 13.67 12.04 -12.11
N SER A 264 13.82 13.22 -11.53
CA SER A 264 15.00 13.57 -10.72
C SER A 264 14.88 13.09 -9.27
N LYS A 265 13.65 13.03 -8.74
CA LYS A 265 13.32 12.64 -7.37
C LYS A 265 12.00 11.86 -7.34
N TYR A 266 11.93 10.79 -6.55
CA TYR A 266 10.72 9.99 -6.33
C TYR A 266 10.70 9.36 -4.92
N ARG A 267 9.53 8.92 -4.46
CA ARG A 267 9.37 8.16 -3.22
C ARG A 267 9.56 6.68 -3.49
N GLU A 268 10.51 6.06 -2.82
CA GLU A 268 10.64 4.62 -2.77
C GLU A 268 9.83 4.10 -1.58
N ILE A 269 8.68 3.48 -1.87
CA ILE A 269 7.71 3.03 -0.88
C ILE A 269 7.94 1.54 -0.62
N TYR A 270 8.83 1.25 0.32
CA TYR A 270 9.26 -0.10 0.64
C TYR A 270 8.22 -0.84 1.48
N PHE A 271 7.73 -1.96 0.96
CA PHE A 271 6.81 -2.86 1.64
C PHE A 271 7.59 -3.98 2.36
N PRO A 272 7.63 -3.97 3.70
CA PRO A 272 8.56 -4.79 4.49
C PRO A 272 8.00 -6.17 4.81
N VAL A 273 7.42 -6.82 3.80
CA VAL A 273 7.01 -8.21 3.92
C VAL A 273 8.18 -9.07 3.49
N GLU A 274 8.66 -9.90 4.40
CA GLU A 274 9.69 -10.88 4.09
C GLU A 274 9.09 -12.12 3.45
N TRP A 275 9.79 -12.65 2.46
CA TRP A 275 9.56 -14.00 1.94
C TRP A 275 9.87 -15.06 3.01
N GLU A 276 10.76 -14.73 3.95
CA GLU A 276 11.28 -15.60 4.99
C GLU A 276 10.65 -15.24 6.34
N GLY A 277 9.58 -15.97 6.69
CA GLY A 277 8.93 -15.86 8.01
C GLY A 277 8.15 -17.09 8.45
N PHE A 278 8.14 -18.17 7.65
CA PHE A 278 7.47 -19.43 7.99
C PHE A 278 8.26 -20.65 7.50
N ILE A 279 9.57 -20.64 7.71
CA ILE A 279 10.34 -21.88 7.82
C ILE A 279 10.98 -21.85 9.21
N ASN A 280 10.19 -22.11 10.24
CA ASN A 280 10.73 -22.59 11.50
C ASN A 280 10.36 -24.07 11.61
N GLU A 281 11.41 -24.87 11.47
CA GLU A 281 11.67 -26.22 12.00
C GLU A 281 10.79 -27.39 11.53
N ASP A 282 11.49 -28.34 10.89
CA ASP A 282 11.16 -29.76 10.71
C ASP A 282 9.82 -30.13 10.06
N ILE A 283 9.83 -30.14 8.72
CA ILE A 283 9.12 -31.21 7.98
C ILE A 283 10.15 -32.30 7.65
N SER A 284 10.74 -32.89 8.69
CA SER A 284 11.50 -34.14 8.61
C SER A 284 11.22 -35.04 9.81
N SER A 285 9.93 -35.29 10.08
CA SER A 285 9.40 -36.45 10.82
C SER A 285 7.90 -36.16 11.03
N THR A 286 6.98 -36.77 10.28
CA THR A 286 6.52 -38.17 10.41
C THR A 286 5.81 -38.64 9.15
#